data_AF-A0A3B9LAI3-F1
#
_entry.id   AF-A0A3B9LAI3-F1
#
_cell.length_a   1.000
_cell.length_b   1.000
_cell.length_c   1.000
_cell.angle_alpha   90.00
_cell.angle_beta   90.00
_cell.angle_gamma   90.00
#
_symmetry.space_group_name_H-M   'P 1'
#
loop_
_entity.id
_entity.type
_entity.pdbx_description
1 polymer ?
#
loop_
_entity_poly.entity_id
_entity_poly.type
_entity_poly.pdbx_seq_one_letter_code
_entity_poly.pdbx_strand_id
1 'polypeptide(L)'
;MQINWLKYASPKTFYPLAGKLIPWFSVGAVLLIAYGLYLGLLIAPTDFQQGEGYRIIFVHVPAAWFSMFLYLLMAAYAAIGLILNAKLSHMMAKAISPTGAMFTLAALVTGSFWGKPMWGAWWVWDARLTSELILLFLYIGYFSLQSAIDD
;
A
#
# COMPACT_ATOMS: atom_id res chain seq x y z
N MET A 1 13.21 15.27 -31.41
CA MET A 1 13.55 15.23 -29.97
C MET A 1 13.77 13.78 -29.59
N GLN A 2 15.01 13.33 -29.33
CA GLN A 2 15.27 11.95 -28.88
C GLN A 2 14.97 11.86 -27.38
N ILE A 3 13.93 11.11 -27.01
CA ILE A 3 13.58 10.85 -25.61
C ILE A 3 14.55 9.78 -25.10
N ASN A 4 15.42 10.16 -24.15
CA ASN A 4 16.25 9.19 -23.45
C ASN A 4 15.43 8.55 -22.31
N TRP A 5 14.79 7.42 -22.62
CA TRP A 5 13.94 6.65 -21.70
C TRP A 5 14.68 6.18 -20.44
N LEU A 6 16.02 6.07 -20.47
CA LEU A 6 16.83 5.56 -19.35
C LEU A 6 17.44 6.66 -18.49
N LYS A 7 17.18 7.94 -18.78
CA LYS A 7 17.76 9.08 -18.04
C LYS A 7 17.57 8.97 -16.52
N TYR A 8 16.43 8.43 -16.08
CA TYR A 8 16.08 8.30 -14.66
C TYR A 8 16.28 6.89 -14.10
N ALA A 9 16.95 6.00 -14.82
CA ALA A 9 17.26 4.65 -14.33
C ALA A 9 18.39 4.64 -13.28
N SER A 10 19.13 5.74 -13.13
CA SER A 10 20.22 5.86 -12.15
C SER A 10 19.74 6.57 -10.87
N PRO A 11 20.16 6.12 -9.66
CA PRO A 11 19.83 6.81 -8.42
C PRO A 11 20.25 8.29 -8.40
N LYS A 12 21.42 8.62 -8.99
CA LYS A 12 21.95 9.99 -9.03
C LYS A 12 21.03 10.96 -9.77
N THR A 13 20.38 10.52 -10.83
CA THR A 13 19.48 11.35 -11.63
C THR A 13 18.04 11.30 -11.13
N PHE A 14 17.60 10.17 -10.56
CA PHE A 14 16.26 10.00 -10.04
C PHE A 14 16.03 10.69 -8.69
N TYR A 15 16.99 10.60 -7.75
CA TYR A 15 16.80 11.07 -6.38
C TYR A 15 16.48 12.58 -6.29
N PRO A 16 17.15 13.50 -7.03
CA PRO A 16 16.79 14.91 -7.01
C PRO A 16 15.41 15.19 -7.63
N LEU A 17 15.01 14.39 -8.64
CA LEU A 17 13.68 14.50 -9.23
C LEU A 17 12.62 14.05 -8.23
N ALA A 18 12.81 12.89 -7.59
CA ALA A 18 11.92 12.39 -6.55
C ALA A 18 11.76 13.41 -5.42
N GLY A 19 12.85 14.01 -4.94
CA GLY A 19 12.82 15.09 -3.94
C GLY A 19 11.95 16.28 -4.33
N LYS A 20 11.99 16.70 -5.60
CA LYS A 20 11.14 17.78 -6.11
C LYS A 20 9.66 17.39 -6.24
N LEU A 21 9.38 16.12 -6.54
CA LEU A 21 8.02 15.63 -6.78
C LEU A 21 7.30 15.20 -5.50
N ILE A 22 8.04 14.76 -4.47
CA ILE A 22 7.48 14.34 -3.16
C ILE A 22 6.45 15.33 -2.62
N PRO A 23 6.71 16.65 -2.45
CA PRO A 23 5.73 17.54 -1.84
C PRO A 23 4.42 17.62 -2.66
N TRP A 24 4.50 17.62 -3.98
CA TRP A 24 3.33 17.67 -4.86
C TRP A 24 2.50 16.38 -4.76
N PHE A 25 3.15 15.22 -4.80
CA PHE A 25 2.46 13.95 -4.65
C PHE A 25 1.93 13.74 -3.23
N SER A 26 2.62 14.20 -2.20
CA SER A 26 2.14 14.15 -0.81
C SER A 26 0.91 15.02 -0.61
N VAL A 27 0.92 16.26 -1.10
CA VAL A 27 -0.25 17.14 -1.03
C VAL A 27 -1.42 16.55 -1.82
N GLY A 28 -1.18 16.08 -3.05
CA GLY A 28 -2.20 15.43 -3.86
C GLY A 28 -2.79 14.19 -3.17
N ALA A 29 -1.95 13.33 -2.59
CA ALA A 29 -2.38 12.16 -1.85
C ALA A 29 -3.26 12.53 -0.64
N VAL A 30 -2.83 13.50 0.17
CA VAL A 30 -3.60 13.97 1.34
C VAL A 30 -4.95 14.54 0.93
N LEU A 31 -5.00 15.37 -0.11
CA LEU A 31 -6.25 15.96 -0.59
C LEU A 31 -7.21 14.90 -1.13
N LEU A 32 -6.72 13.94 -1.93
CA LEU A 32 -7.55 12.88 -2.49
C LEU A 32 -8.04 11.90 -1.41
N ILE A 33 -7.20 11.56 -0.44
CA ILE A 33 -7.59 10.73 0.70
C ILE A 33 -8.64 11.45 1.54
N ALA A 34 -8.43 12.73 1.89
CA ALA A 34 -9.38 13.50 2.67
C ALA A 34 -10.73 13.63 1.96
N TYR A 35 -10.71 13.90 0.65
CA TYR A 35 -11.92 13.98 -0.17
C TYR A 35 -12.63 12.62 -0.28
N GLY A 36 -11.89 11.54 -0.50
CA GLY A 36 -12.44 10.18 -0.53
C GLY A 36 -13.07 9.77 0.80
N LEU A 37 -12.43 10.10 1.92
CA LEU A 37 -12.97 9.87 3.27
C LEU A 37 -14.23 10.70 3.52
N TYR A 38 -14.23 11.97 3.12
CA TYR A 38 -15.41 12.83 3.21
C TYR A 38 -16.59 12.24 2.44
N LEU A 39 -16.37 11.84 1.18
CA LEU A 39 -17.41 11.24 0.35
C LEU A 39 -17.91 9.90 0.93
N GLY A 40 -17.00 9.00 1.29
CA GLY A 40 -17.33 7.65 1.74
C GLY A 40 -17.97 7.60 3.12
N LEU A 41 -17.50 8.41 4.07
CA LEU A 41 -17.94 8.35 5.46
C LEU A 41 -19.10 9.29 5.79
N LEU A 42 -19.23 10.42 5.10
CA LEU A 42 -20.23 11.45 5.42
C LEU A 42 -21.32 11.62 4.35
N ILE A 43 -20.97 11.50 3.07
CA ILE A 43 -21.92 11.75 1.97
C ILE A 43 -22.64 10.49 1.51
N ALA A 44 -21.94 9.35 1.50
CA ALA A 44 -22.49 8.11 0.96
C ALA A 44 -23.78 7.71 1.70
N PRO A 45 -24.90 7.43 1.00
CA PRO A 45 -26.18 7.12 1.65
C PRO A 45 -26.05 5.82 2.46
N THR A 46 -26.85 5.63 3.50
CA THR A 46 -26.83 4.37 4.27
C THR A 46 -27.23 3.18 3.41
N ASP A 47 -26.57 2.05 3.60
CA ASP A 47 -26.96 0.81 2.95
C ASP A 47 -28.20 0.19 3.63
N PHE A 48 -29.09 -0.39 2.83
CA PHE A 48 -30.35 -0.97 3.33
C PHE A 48 -30.13 -2.21 4.20
N GLN A 49 -29.09 -3.01 3.94
CA GLN A 49 -28.80 -4.24 4.68
C GLN A 49 -27.77 -4.03 5.80
N GLN A 50 -26.76 -3.21 5.53
CA GLN A 50 -25.58 -3.03 6.39
C GLN A 50 -25.62 -1.73 7.20
N GLY A 51 -26.64 -0.89 7.01
CA GLY A 51 -26.80 0.38 7.72
C GLY A 51 -25.62 1.33 7.51
N GLU A 52 -25.15 1.98 8.58
CA GLU A 52 -23.96 2.84 8.56
C GLU A 52 -22.65 2.05 8.47
N GLY A 53 -22.65 0.78 8.89
CA GLY A 53 -21.44 -0.05 8.98
C GLY A 53 -20.77 -0.30 7.63
N TYR A 54 -21.55 -0.28 6.53
CA TYR A 54 -21.02 -0.45 5.18
C TYR A 54 -20.01 0.62 4.79
N ARG A 55 -20.08 1.83 5.37
CA ARG A 55 -19.20 2.94 5.01
C ARG A 55 -17.72 2.64 5.29
N ILE A 56 -17.44 1.68 6.18
CA ILE A 56 -16.07 1.18 6.44
C ILE A 56 -15.43 0.61 5.16
N ILE A 57 -16.23 0.06 4.23
CA ILE A 57 -15.76 -0.51 2.96
C ILE A 57 -15.03 0.54 2.10
N PHE A 58 -15.43 1.82 2.17
CA PHE A 58 -14.75 2.91 1.46
C PHE A 58 -13.33 3.17 1.96
N VAL A 59 -12.97 2.66 3.14
CA VAL A 59 -11.59 2.68 3.65
C VAL A 59 -10.95 1.31 3.46
N HIS A 60 -11.65 0.25 3.86
CA HIS A 60 -11.13 -1.11 3.87
C HIS A 60 -10.74 -1.62 2.48
N VAL A 61 -11.64 -1.50 1.50
CA VAL A 61 -11.41 -2.08 0.16
C VAL A 61 -10.26 -1.39 -0.57
N PRO A 62 -10.18 -0.04 -0.62
CA PRO A 62 -9.02 0.63 -1.19
C PRO A 62 -7.72 0.26 -0.46
N ALA A 63 -7.75 0.12 0.87
CA ALA A 63 -6.56 -0.26 1.63
C ALA A 63 -6.07 -1.68 1.27
N ALA A 64 -6.98 -2.66 1.19
CA ALA A 64 -6.66 -4.03 0.78
C ALA A 64 -6.17 -4.11 -0.68
N TRP A 65 -6.75 -3.33 -1.59
CA TRP A 65 -6.28 -3.28 -2.97
C TRP A 65 -4.88 -2.67 -3.07
N PHE A 66 -4.63 -1.59 -2.32
CA PHE A 66 -3.35 -0.91 -2.35
C PHE A 66 -2.24 -1.74 -1.70
N SER A 67 -2.53 -2.49 -0.63
CA SER A 67 -1.58 -3.43 -0.01
C SER A 67 -1.10 -4.49 -0.99
N MET A 68 -2.02 -5.13 -1.73
CA MET A 68 -1.69 -6.13 -2.75
C MET A 68 -0.97 -5.53 -3.96
N PHE A 69 -1.40 -4.35 -4.43
CA PHE A 69 -0.75 -3.66 -5.54
C PHE A 69 0.70 -3.32 -5.21
N LEU A 70 0.95 -2.74 -4.03
CA LEU A 70 2.31 -2.43 -3.58
C LEU A 70 3.18 -3.68 -3.43
N TYR A 71 2.57 -4.83 -3.15
CA TYR A 71 3.31 -6.08 -2.99
C TYR A 71 3.82 -6.56 -4.33
N LEU A 72 2.93 -6.57 -5.34
CA LEU A 72 3.31 -6.89 -6.71
C LEU A 72 4.34 -5.90 -7.25
N LEU A 73 4.20 -4.61 -6.94
CA LEU A 73 5.16 -3.58 -7.36
C LEU A 73 6.53 -3.79 -6.68
N MET A 74 6.56 -4.07 -5.38
CA MET A 74 7.78 -4.40 -4.64
C MET A 74 8.44 -5.66 -5.20
N ALA A 75 7.66 -6.72 -5.47
CA ALA A 75 8.15 -7.95 -6.07
C ALA A 75 8.73 -7.72 -7.48
N ALA A 76 8.07 -6.89 -8.30
CA ALA A 76 8.57 -6.52 -9.62
C ALA A 76 9.91 -5.77 -9.52
N TYR A 77 10.04 -4.79 -8.62
CA TYR A 77 11.31 -4.10 -8.39
C TYR A 77 12.39 -5.03 -7.84
N ALA A 78 12.07 -5.94 -6.92
CA ALA A 78 13.01 -6.94 -6.43
C ALA A 78 13.51 -7.85 -7.57
N ALA A 79 12.61 -8.31 -8.45
CA ALA A 79 12.96 -9.13 -9.61
C ALA A 79 13.84 -8.36 -10.61
N ILE A 80 13.49 -7.11 -10.94
CA ILE A 80 14.30 -6.25 -11.82
C ILE A 80 15.69 -6.02 -11.21
N GLY A 81 15.75 -5.75 -9.90
CA GLY A 81 17.02 -5.59 -9.18
C GLY A 81 17.89 -6.83 -9.28
N LEU A 82 17.31 -8.02 -9.07
CA LEU A 82 18.01 -9.30 -9.13
C LEU A 82 18.47 -9.66 -10.56
N ILE A 83 17.61 -9.48 -11.57
CA ILE A 83 17.90 -9.88 -12.96
C ILE A 83 18.86 -8.90 -13.64
N LEU A 84 18.67 -7.59 -13.43
CA LEU A 84 19.42 -6.54 -14.13
C LEU A 84 20.52 -5.91 -13.28
N ASN A 85 20.70 -6.36 -12.03
CA ASN A 85 21.63 -5.77 -11.06
C ASN A 85 21.41 -4.25 -10.89
N ALA A 86 20.14 -3.84 -10.89
CA ALA A 86 19.74 -2.44 -10.92
C ALA A 86 19.59 -1.87 -9.50
N LYS A 87 20.58 -1.09 -9.05
CA LYS A 87 20.60 -0.47 -7.71
C LYS A 87 19.33 0.30 -7.36
N LEU A 88 18.79 1.07 -8.31
CA LEU A 88 17.58 1.85 -8.10
C LEU A 88 16.39 0.94 -7.76
N SER A 89 16.26 -0.22 -8.39
CA SER A 89 15.15 -1.14 -8.15
C SER A 89 15.17 -1.69 -6.72
N HIS A 90 16.34 -2.02 -6.17
CA HIS A 90 16.45 -2.41 -4.76
C HIS A 90 16.05 -1.27 -3.80
N MET A 91 16.43 -0.02 -4.13
CA MET A 91 15.99 1.15 -3.35
C MET A 91 14.47 1.33 -3.39
N MET A 92 13.84 1.12 -4.55
CA MET A 92 12.38 1.20 -4.70
C MET A 92 11.68 0.11 -3.88
N ALA A 93 12.14 -1.13 -3.94
CA ALA A 93 11.58 -2.22 -3.14
C ALA A 93 11.67 -1.92 -1.62
N LYS A 94 12.83 -1.42 -1.14
CA LYS A 94 13.00 -0.95 0.24
C LYS A 94 12.01 0.15 0.60
N ALA A 95 11.85 1.17 -0.26
CA ALA A 95 10.96 2.30 0.00
C ALA A 95 9.47 1.95 -0.02
N ILE A 96 9.04 0.98 -0.83
CA ILE A 96 7.64 0.55 -0.93
C ILE A 96 7.21 -0.23 0.32
N SER A 97 8.10 -1.05 0.87
CA SER A 97 7.75 -2.04 1.89
C SER A 97 7.04 -1.51 3.15
N PRO A 98 7.41 -0.35 3.75
CA PRO A 98 6.70 0.15 4.94
C PRO A 98 5.31 0.68 4.57
N THR A 99 5.17 1.30 3.40
CA THR A 99 3.88 1.79 2.91
C THR A 99 2.93 0.62 2.66
N GLY A 100 3.43 -0.46 2.04
CA GLY A 100 2.68 -1.71 1.88
C GLY A 100 2.18 -2.26 3.21
N ALA A 101 3.07 -2.38 4.21
CA ALA A 101 2.71 -2.83 5.55
C ALA A 101 1.62 -1.96 6.21
N MET A 102 1.72 -0.63 6.08
CA MET A 102 0.72 0.29 6.63
C MET A 102 -0.67 0.04 6.05
N PHE A 103 -0.77 -0.14 4.73
CA PHE A 103 -2.05 -0.42 4.08
C PHE A 103 -2.58 -1.82 4.41
N THR A 104 -1.72 -2.83 4.50
CA THR A 104 -2.13 -4.17 4.96
C THR A 104 -2.68 -4.12 6.39
N LEU A 105 -2.00 -3.40 7.29
CA LEU A 105 -2.48 -3.24 8.67
C LEU A 105 -3.82 -2.49 8.70
N ALA A 106 -3.95 -1.42 7.93
CA ALA A 106 -5.21 -0.69 7.81
C ALA A 106 -6.33 -1.58 7.27
N ALA A 107 -6.06 -2.41 6.27
CA ALA A 107 -7.00 -3.38 5.71
C ALA A 107 -7.45 -4.40 6.76
N LEU A 108 -6.51 -5.01 7.50
CA LEU A 108 -6.83 -5.96 8.57
C LEU A 108 -7.69 -5.34 9.67
N VAL A 109 -7.30 -4.16 10.18
CA VAL A 109 -8.01 -3.48 11.26
C VAL A 109 -9.41 -3.06 10.82
N THR A 110 -9.54 -2.39 9.67
CA THR A 110 -10.85 -1.96 9.14
C THR A 110 -11.72 -3.15 8.74
N GLY A 111 -11.13 -4.22 8.22
CA GLY A 111 -11.81 -5.46 7.90
C GLY A 111 -12.39 -6.13 9.14
N SER A 112 -11.65 -6.16 10.25
CA SER A 112 -12.16 -6.66 11.53
C SER A 112 -13.31 -5.80 12.08
N PHE A 113 -13.22 -4.48 11.99
CA PHE A 113 -14.31 -3.57 12.39
C PHE A 113 -15.58 -3.78 11.57
N TRP A 114 -15.45 -4.01 10.26
CA TRP A 114 -16.59 -4.33 9.41
C TRP A 114 -17.10 -5.76 9.61
N GLY A 115 -16.22 -6.72 9.86
CA GLY A 115 -16.56 -8.13 10.06
C GLY A 115 -17.42 -8.37 11.31
N LYS A 116 -17.19 -7.61 12.40
CA LYS A 116 -17.95 -7.78 13.65
C LYS A 116 -19.47 -7.60 13.48
N PRO A 117 -19.99 -6.50 12.92
CA PRO A 117 -21.42 -6.32 12.71
C PRO A 117 -21.98 -7.21 11.59
N MET A 118 -21.18 -7.56 10.57
CA MET A 118 -21.68 -8.30 9.39
C MET A 118 -21.69 -9.82 9.58
N TRP A 119 -20.68 -10.36 10.27
CA TRP A 119 -20.47 -11.80 10.43
C TRP A 119 -20.55 -12.25 11.90
N GLY A 120 -20.70 -11.32 12.84
CA GLY A 120 -20.71 -11.60 14.28
C GLY A 120 -19.31 -11.84 14.89
N ALA A 121 -18.24 -11.85 14.08
CA ALA A 121 -16.88 -12.16 14.48
C ALA A 121 -15.87 -11.13 13.97
N TRP A 122 -14.83 -10.86 14.77
CA TRP A 122 -13.72 -9.96 14.40
C TRP A 122 -12.73 -10.59 13.43
N TRP A 123 -12.69 -11.93 13.42
CA TRP A 123 -11.76 -12.71 12.63
C TRP A 123 -12.38 -14.06 12.29
N VAL A 124 -12.12 -14.50 11.06
CA VAL A 124 -12.41 -15.85 10.60
C VAL A 124 -11.16 -16.33 9.86
N TRP A 125 -10.77 -17.58 10.06
CA TRP A 125 -9.61 -18.19 9.42
C TRP A 125 -9.90 -18.62 7.97
N ASP A 126 -10.50 -17.72 7.18
CA ASP A 126 -10.69 -17.95 5.75
C ASP A 126 -9.39 -17.64 4.97
N ALA A 127 -9.35 -18.07 3.71
CA ALA A 127 -8.16 -17.88 2.88
C ALA A 127 -7.81 -16.40 2.64
N ARG A 128 -8.81 -15.50 2.62
CA ARG A 128 -8.62 -14.07 2.30
C ARG A 128 -8.01 -13.30 3.46
N LEU A 129 -8.59 -13.46 4.65
CA LEU A 129 -8.11 -12.84 5.88
C LEU A 129 -6.71 -13.37 6.21
N THR A 130 -6.54 -14.70 6.11
CA THR A 130 -5.24 -15.33 6.36
C THR A 130 -4.18 -14.86 5.35
N SER A 131 -4.51 -14.73 4.06
CA SER A 131 -3.56 -14.21 3.06
C SER A 131 -3.15 -12.76 3.32
N GLU A 132 -4.08 -11.91 3.75
CA GLU A 132 -3.78 -10.51 4.08
C GLU A 132 -2.87 -10.42 5.32
N LEU A 133 -3.07 -11.29 6.31
CA LEU A 133 -2.17 -11.40 7.47
C LEU A 133 -0.77 -11.88 7.08
N ILE A 134 -0.67 -12.91 6.24
CA ILE A 134 0.62 -13.38 5.72
C ILE A 134 1.31 -12.24 4.95
N LEU A 135 0.57 -11.48 4.16
CA LEU A 135 1.10 -10.33 3.45
C LEU A 135 1.70 -9.29 4.40
N LEU A 136 1.08 -9.03 5.55
CA LEU A 136 1.63 -8.12 6.56
C LEU A 136 2.99 -8.61 7.05
N PHE A 137 3.09 -9.91 7.35
CA PHE A 137 4.34 -10.53 7.78
C PHE A 137 5.40 -10.53 6.68
N LEU A 138 5.02 -10.68 5.40
CA LEU A 138 5.97 -10.58 4.28
C LEU A 138 6.59 -9.18 4.20
N TYR A 139 5.78 -8.13 4.34
CA TYR A 139 6.31 -6.77 4.37
C TYR A 139 7.23 -6.53 5.57
N ILE A 140 6.78 -6.90 6.78
CA ILE A 140 7.56 -6.74 8.01
C ILE A 140 8.88 -7.52 7.93
N GLY A 141 8.83 -8.78 7.48
CA GLY A 141 10.00 -9.61 7.30
C GLY A 141 10.99 -8.99 6.31
N TYR A 142 10.51 -8.46 5.19
CA TYR A 142 11.35 -7.83 4.19
C TYR A 142 12.09 -6.59 4.73
N PHE A 143 11.38 -5.60 5.30
CA PHE A 143 12.05 -4.38 5.75
C PHE A 143 12.86 -4.60 7.03
N SER A 144 12.47 -5.54 7.90
CA SER A 144 13.25 -5.89 9.08
C SER A 144 14.57 -6.55 8.70
N LEU A 145 14.54 -7.49 7.74
CA LEU A 145 15.75 -8.12 7.21
C LEU A 145 16.67 -7.07 6.57
N GLN A 146 16.11 -6.16 5.76
CA GLN A 146 16.90 -5.12 5.11
C GLN A 146 17.47 -4.10 6.10
N SER A 147 16.85 -3.92 7.26
CA SER A 147 17.34 -3.02 8.32
C SER A 147 18.36 -3.70 9.25
N ALA A 148 18.44 -5.04 9.23
CA ALA A 148 19.40 -5.81 10.02
C ALA A 148 20.78 -5.95 9.35
N ILE A 149 20.89 -5.54 8.08
CA ILE A 149 22.15 -5.53 7.32
C ILE A 149 22.69 -4.10 7.37
N ASP A 150 23.88 -3.94 7.94
CA ASP A 150 24.60 -2.66 7.94
C ASP A 150 25.01 -2.27 6.51
N ASP A 151 24.97 -0.96 6.20
CA ASP A 151 25.32 -0.40 4.89
C ASP A 151 26.83 -0.53 4.55
#